data_AF-A0A352PZ98-F1
#
_entry.id   AF-A0A352PZ98-F1
#
_cell.length_a   1.000
_cell.length_b   1.000
_cell.length_c   1.000
_cell.angle_alpha   90.00
_cell.angle_beta   90.00
_cell.angle_gamma   90.00
#
_symmetry.space_group_name_H-M   'P 1'
#
loop_
_entity.id
_entity.type
_entity.pdbx_description
1 polymer ?
#
loop_
_entity_poly.entity_id
_entity_poly.type
_entity_poly.pdbx_seq_one_letter_code
_entity_poly.pdbx_strand_id
1 'polypeptide(L)' 'ATERIAKLIGEKDFTLLFHKGSRFNIHFGRINQDFILVTLFNNEVSLGLVRLGSIKAIEQMLPVLQTA' A
#
# COMPACT_ATOMS: atom_id res chain seq x y z
N ALA A 1 -5.76 -14.14 -0.85
CA ALA A 1 -5.34 -14.74 -2.14
C ALA A 1 -3.83 -14.55 -2.39
N THR A 2 -3.33 -13.32 -2.33
CA THR A 2 -1.91 -12.95 -2.57
C THR A 2 -0.92 -13.52 -1.55
N GLU A 3 -1.27 -13.64 -0.27
CA GLU A 3 -0.38 -14.20 0.77
C GLU A 3 0.10 -15.64 0.45
N ARG A 4 -0.75 -16.47 -0.17
CA ARG A 4 -0.38 -17.83 -0.57
C ARG A 4 0.59 -17.84 -1.75
N ILE A 5 0.50 -16.85 -2.63
CA ILE A 5 1.44 -16.68 -3.75
C ILE A 5 2.79 -16.18 -3.22
N ALA A 6 2.81 -15.24 -2.25
CA ALA A 6 4.04 -14.77 -1.61
C ALA A 6 4.81 -15.94 -0.95
N LYS A 7 4.11 -16.78 -0.17
CA LYS A 7 4.70 -17.98 0.44
C LYS A 7 5.23 -18.98 -0.59
N LEU A 8 4.58 -19.11 -1.74
CA LEU A 8 5.02 -20.01 -2.82
C LEU A 8 6.35 -19.56 -3.46
N ILE A 9 6.61 -18.25 -3.49
CA ILE A 9 7.84 -17.67 -4.06
C ILE A 9 8.93 -17.37 -3.01
N GLY A 10 8.73 -17.77 -1.75
CA GLY A 10 9.68 -17.55 -0.66
C GLY A 10 9.65 -16.15 -0.05
N GLU A 11 8.66 -15.33 -0.40
CA GLU A 11 8.48 -13.98 0.15
C GLU A 11 7.56 -14.02 1.37
N LYS A 12 7.89 -13.22 2.40
CA LYS A 12 7.07 -13.14 3.62
C LYS A 12 5.72 -12.47 3.35
N ASP A 13 5.72 -11.45 2.49
CA ASP A 13 4.52 -10.74 2.01
C ASP A 13 4.88 -9.96 0.73
N PHE A 14 3.90 -9.69 -0.13
CA PHE A 14 4.12 -8.75 -1.24
C PHE A 14 4.30 -7.33 -0.70
N THR A 15 5.45 -6.73 -0.96
CA THR A 15 5.77 -5.35 -0.57
C THR A 15 5.02 -4.29 -1.39
N LEU A 16 4.39 -4.69 -2.50
CA LEU A 16 3.64 -3.81 -3.38
C LEU A 16 2.31 -4.46 -3.81
N LEU A 17 1.21 -3.94 -3.27
CA LEU A 17 -0.13 -4.26 -3.72
C LEU A 17 -0.67 -3.06 -4.52
N PHE A 18 -0.86 -3.28 -5.81
CA PHE A 18 -1.28 -2.26 -6.76
C PHE A 18 -2.22 -2.89 -7.80
N HIS A 19 -3.35 -2.23 -8.03
CA HIS A 19 -4.29 -2.61 -9.08
C HIS A 19 -4.36 -1.48 -10.11
N LYS A 20 -4.01 -1.82 -11.35
CA LYS A 20 -4.08 -0.90 -12.49
C LYS A 20 -5.50 -0.88 -13.05
N GLY A 21 -6.08 0.29 -13.22
CA GLY A 21 -7.34 0.47 -13.92
C GLY A 21 -7.20 1.34 -15.16
N SER A 22 -8.28 1.49 -15.92
CA SER A 22 -8.29 2.32 -17.13
C SER A 22 -8.25 3.82 -16.83
N ARG A 23 -8.92 4.26 -15.76
CA ARG A 23 -8.98 5.67 -15.33
C ARG A 23 -8.28 5.95 -14.01
N PHE A 24 -8.37 5.01 -13.08
CA PHE A 24 -7.79 5.11 -11.75
C PHE A 24 -7.04 3.85 -11.42
N ASN A 25 -6.03 4.03 -10.61
CA ASN A 25 -5.26 2.96 -10.03
C ASN A 25 -5.41 2.98 -8.51
N ILE A 26 -5.22 1.82 -7.89
CA ILE A 26 -5.35 1.64 -6.45
C ILE A 26 -4.03 1.12 -5.91
N HIS A 27 -3.44 1.84 -4.96
CA HIS A 27 -2.30 1.39 -4.19
C HIS A 27 -2.73 1.06 -2.76
N PHE A 28 -2.32 -0.10 -2.26
CA PHE A 28 -2.54 -0.53 -0.89
C PHE A 28 -1.21 -0.47 -0.14
N GLY A 29 -1.18 0.28 0.95
CA GLY A 29 -0.07 0.34 1.91
C GLY A 29 -0.53 -0.16 3.27
N ARG A 30 0.22 -1.06 3.91
CA ARG A 30 -0.08 -1.48 5.28
C ARG A 30 0.49 -0.46 6.26
N ILE A 31 -0.32 0.01 7.21
CA ILE A 31 0.15 0.89 8.30
C ILE A 31 0.67 0.03 9.45
N ASN A 32 -0.16 -0.88 9.96
CA ASN A 32 0.19 -1.88 10.98
C ASN A 32 -0.66 -3.16 10.75
N GLN A 33 -0.87 -3.99 11.77
CA GLN A 33 -1.67 -5.21 11.61
C GLN A 33 -3.17 -4.93 11.43
N ASP A 34 -3.65 -3.78 11.90
CA ASP A 34 -5.08 -3.46 11.99
C ASP A 34 -5.55 -2.48 10.90
N PHE A 35 -4.62 -1.68 10.36
CA PHE A 35 -4.94 -0.61 9.41
C PHE A 35 -4.24 -0.76 8.06
N ILE A 36 -4.99 -0.48 6.99
CA ILE A 36 -4.53 -0.41 5.60
C ILE A 36 -4.83 0.98 5.06
N LEU A 37 -3.82 1.63 4.46
CA LEU A 37 -3.97 2.84 3.65
C LEU A 37 -4.30 2.45 2.21
N VAL A 38 -5.40 2.99 1.69
CA VAL A 38 -5.80 2.82 0.29
C VAL A 38 -5.71 4.17 -0.42
N THR A 39 -4.88 4.25 -1.46
CA THR A 39 -4.69 5.46 -2.25
C THR A 39 -5.22 5.26 -3.66
N LEU A 40 -6.18 6.09 -4.07
CA LEU A 40 -6.65 6.17 -5.45
C LEU A 40 -5.94 7.31 -6.18
N PHE A 41 -5.45 7.05 -7.38
CA PHE A 41 -4.77 8.05 -8.19
C PHE A 41 -5.01 7.79 -9.68
N ASN A 42 -4.97 8.84 -10.49
CA ASN A 42 -5.16 8.73 -11.94
C ASN A 42 -3.85 8.35 -12.65
N ASN A 43 -3.88 8.24 -13.98
CA ASN A 43 -2.72 7.83 -14.78
C ASN A 43 -1.66 8.93 -14.96
N GLU A 44 -1.92 10.16 -14.50
CA GLU A 44 -0.97 11.27 -14.57
C GLU A 44 0.05 11.20 -13.42
N VAL A 45 -0.31 10.52 -12.32
CA VAL A 45 0.56 10.34 -11.16
C VAL A 45 1.30 9.02 -11.25
N SER A 46 2.63 9.05 -11.13
CA SER A 46 3.43 7.84 -11.15
C SER A 46 3.26 7.02 -9.85
N LEU A 47 3.25 5.69 -9.97
CA LEU A 47 3.19 4.80 -8.80
C LEU A 47 4.37 5.06 -7.83
N GLY A 48 5.55 5.41 -8.35
CA GLY A 48 6.71 5.77 -7.53
C GLY A 48 6.44 6.98 -6.62
N LEU A 49 5.80 8.02 -7.15
CA LEU A 49 5.44 9.21 -6.38
C LEU A 49 4.39 8.88 -5.31
N VAL A 50 3.38 8.07 -5.67
CA VAL A 50 2.37 7.58 -4.72
C VAL A 50 3.03 6.81 -3.59
N ARG A 51 3.97 5.91 -3.89
CA ARG A 51 4.69 5.12 -2.86
C ARG A 51 5.48 6.02 -1.91
N LEU A 52 6.20 7.02 -2.44
CA LEU A 52 6.95 7.97 -1.61
C LEU A 52 6.03 8.77 -0.69
N GLY A 53 4.88 9.23 -1.21
CA GLY A 53 3.87 9.93 -0.43
C GLY A 53 3.23 9.04 0.65
N SER A 54 2.87 7.80 0.29
CA SER A 54 2.29 6.83 1.21
C SER A 54 3.22 6.48 2.36
N ILE A 55 4.53 6.32 2.13
CA ILE A 55 5.51 6.06 3.20
C ILE A 55 5.50 7.20 4.23
N LYS A 56 5.58 8.46 3.76
CA LYS A 56 5.56 9.63 4.64
C LYS A 56 4.24 9.75 5.41
N ALA A 57 3.11 9.46 4.76
CA ALA A 57 1.80 9.47 5.42
C ALA A 57 1.72 8.37 6.50
N ILE A 58 2.20 7.17 6.21
CA ILE A 58 2.23 6.05 7.17
C ILE A 58 3.09 6.42 8.38
N GLU A 59 4.29 7.00 8.19
CA GLU A 59 5.16 7.44 9.27
C GLU A 59 4.47 8.44 10.22
N GLN A 60 3.64 9.34 9.67
CA GLN A 60 2.88 10.31 10.45
C GLN A 60 1.65 9.71 11.14
N MET A 61 1.00 8.74 10.50
CA MET A 61 -0.21 8.09 11.01
C MET A 61 0.08 7.06 12.10
N LEU A 62 1.23 6.39 12.04
CA LEU A 62 1.61 5.32 12.96
C LEU A 62 1.48 5.72 14.45
N PRO A 63 2.04 6.84 14.93
CA PRO A 63 1.91 7.23 16.34
C PRO A 63 0.47 7.54 16.75
N VAL A 64 -0.36 8.06 15.84
CA VAL A 64 -1.78 8.39 16.12
C VAL A 64 -2.60 7.11 16.26
N LEU A 65 -2.38 6.14 15.37
CA LEU A 65 -3.15 4.90 15.30
C LEU A 65 -2.68 3.82 16.31
N GLN A 66 -1.51 3.98 16.93
CA GLN A 66 -1.05 3.13 18.03
C GLN A 66 -1.80 3.38 19.36
N THR A 67 -2.54 4.49 19.45
CA THR A 67 -3.29 4.88 20.65
C THR A 67 -4.78 4.50 20.58
N ALA A 68 -5.22 3.98 19.42
CA ALA A 68 -6.58 3.51 19.17
C ALA A 68 -6.70 2.02 19.49
#